data_AF-A0A172YMH0-F1
#
_entry.id   AF-A0A172YMH0-F1
#
_cell.length_a   1.000
_cell.length_b   1.000
_cell.length_c   1.000
_cell.angle_alpha   90.00
_cell.angle_beta   90.00
_cell.angle_gamma   90.00
#
_symmetry.space_group_name_H-M   'P 1'
#
loop_
_entity.id
_entity.type
_entity.pdbx_description
1 polymer ?
#
loop_
_entity_poly.entity_id
_entity_poly.type
_entity_poly.pdbx_seq_one_letter_code
_entity_poly.pdbx_strand_id
1 'polypeptide(L)'
;MKIKYLILALLPLGLAACQSSDMQTFGDNVVTILQQQNPSKTLNAYDWHLDTGASKHMVLKFDNEGRFSVSTTCNTLGGSWKVESNQLVVGQLMSTMIGCNDQAMQQEKLAGQLFEQKAIPLFLDVKDANAPTLTLMSSNGQRYVFTGKMTPETKYQGQAETIFLEISPQTKSCTGVAAQTCLQVKEIKYNEQGLKTYQDQNWSLFYDTIEGYTHSPNERQIIRVKRYTIKNPAADQSKYAYVYDMAVEREAIKGSL
;
A
#
# COMPACT_ATOMS: atom_id res chain seq x y z
N MET A 1 -17.81 -76.80 17.20
CA MET A 1 -19.14 -76.26 17.56
C MET A 1 -19.00 -74.76 17.80
N LYS A 2 -19.80 -73.96 17.09
CA LYS A 2 -19.82 -72.50 17.15
C LYS A 2 -20.53 -72.04 18.42
N ILE A 3 -19.92 -71.19 19.24
CA ILE A 3 -20.65 -70.26 20.12
C ILE A 3 -19.96 -68.90 20.05
N LYS A 4 -20.70 -67.92 19.53
CA LYS A 4 -20.37 -66.50 19.46
C LYS A 4 -20.58 -65.89 20.85
N TYR A 5 -19.64 -65.06 21.30
CA TYR A 5 -19.95 -64.01 22.28
C TYR A 5 -19.50 -62.65 21.78
N LEU A 6 -20.43 -61.74 22.00
CA LEU A 6 -20.59 -60.36 21.57
C LEU A 6 -19.66 -59.48 22.40
N ILE A 7 -18.77 -58.69 21.78
CA ILE A 7 -18.06 -57.60 22.47
C ILE A 7 -18.54 -56.28 21.88
N LEU A 8 -19.22 -55.53 22.74
CA LEU A 8 -19.80 -54.22 22.54
C LEU A 8 -18.65 -53.19 22.43
N ALA A 9 -18.44 -52.60 21.24
CA ALA A 9 -17.47 -51.54 21.05
C ALA A 9 -18.08 -50.19 21.48
N LEU A 10 -17.61 -49.65 22.62
CA LEU A 10 -17.83 -48.25 22.99
C LEU A 10 -16.91 -47.36 22.14
N LEU A 11 -17.50 -46.54 21.27
CA LEU A 11 -16.84 -45.43 20.59
C LEU A 11 -16.80 -44.20 21.52
N PRO A 12 -15.62 -43.63 21.84
CA PRO A 12 -15.57 -42.31 22.45
C PRO A 12 -15.91 -41.24 21.40
N LEU A 13 -16.90 -40.42 21.72
CA LEU A 13 -17.22 -39.17 21.02
C LEU A 13 -16.00 -38.22 21.12
N GLY A 14 -15.18 -38.20 20.07
CA GLY A 14 -14.19 -37.15 19.88
C GLY A 14 -14.88 -35.88 19.39
N LEU A 15 -15.03 -34.89 20.27
CA LEU A 15 -15.32 -33.51 19.89
C LEU A 15 -14.13 -32.98 19.07
N ALA A 16 -14.28 -32.93 17.76
CA ALA A 16 -13.39 -32.16 16.90
C ALA A 16 -13.65 -30.67 17.15
N ALA A 17 -12.85 -30.07 18.02
CA ALA A 17 -12.70 -28.63 18.08
C ALA A 17 -11.95 -28.19 16.81
N CYS A 18 -12.63 -27.50 15.89
CA CYS A 18 -11.96 -26.79 14.80
C CYS A 18 -11.11 -25.67 15.41
N GLN A 19 -9.80 -25.91 15.56
CA GLN A 19 -8.84 -24.85 15.79
C GLN A 19 -8.67 -24.05 14.50
N SER A 20 -9.03 -22.78 14.54
CA SER A 20 -8.71 -21.79 13.52
C SER A 20 -7.23 -21.43 13.59
N SER A 21 -6.37 -22.28 13.02
CA SER A 21 -4.91 -22.07 13.00
C SER A 21 -4.39 -21.47 11.69
N ASP A 22 -5.23 -21.28 10.69
CA ASP A 22 -4.77 -21.03 9.33
C ASP A 22 -4.31 -19.60 9.04
N MET A 23 -4.59 -18.60 9.89
CA MET A 23 -4.14 -17.22 9.61
C MET A 23 -2.69 -16.91 10.01
N GLN A 24 -2.07 -17.70 10.89
CA GLN A 24 -0.69 -17.46 11.32
C GLN A 24 0.34 -18.04 10.33
N THR A 25 0.03 -19.17 9.71
CA THR A 25 0.92 -19.89 8.78
C THR A 25 1.11 -19.21 7.42
N PHE A 26 0.18 -18.36 6.97
CA PHE A 26 0.34 -17.66 5.68
C PHE A 26 1.32 -16.47 5.76
N GLY A 27 1.43 -15.79 6.90
CA GLY A 27 2.42 -14.75 7.12
C GLY A 27 3.84 -15.32 7.19
N ASP A 28 4.01 -16.42 7.93
CA ASP A 28 5.30 -17.07 8.17
C ASP A 28 5.95 -17.61 6.88
N ASN A 29 5.16 -18.09 5.92
CA ASN A 29 5.70 -18.60 4.65
C ASN A 29 6.17 -17.50 3.70
N VAL A 30 5.55 -16.31 3.71
CA VAL A 30 6.01 -15.14 2.93
C VAL A 30 7.26 -14.52 3.57
N VAL A 31 7.29 -14.46 4.90
CA VAL A 31 8.46 -14.05 5.71
C VAL A 31 9.67 -14.93 5.43
N THR A 32 9.48 -16.26 5.39
CA THR A 32 10.57 -17.23 5.16
C THR A 32 11.16 -17.11 3.74
N ILE A 33 10.36 -16.74 2.73
CA ILE A 33 10.83 -16.52 1.35
C ILE A 33 11.54 -15.16 1.18
N LEU A 34 11.17 -14.13 1.96
CA LEU A 34 11.85 -12.83 1.97
C LEU A 34 13.16 -12.84 2.78
N GLN A 35 13.31 -13.77 3.71
CA GLN A 35 14.43 -13.86 4.64
C GLN A 35 15.78 -14.28 4.02
N GLN A 36 15.87 -14.66 2.73
CA GLN A 36 17.16 -15.13 2.19
C GLN A 36 17.80 -14.46 0.95
N GLN A 37 17.16 -13.87 -0.07
CA GLN A 37 17.96 -13.62 -1.31
C GLN A 37 17.69 -12.39 -2.21
N ASN A 38 17.17 -11.26 -1.73
CA ASN A 38 17.41 -9.99 -2.46
C ASN A 38 17.05 -8.73 -1.63
N PRO A 39 18.03 -8.00 -1.08
CA PRO A 39 17.77 -6.71 -0.42
C PRO A 39 16.95 -5.74 -1.28
N SER A 40 17.17 -5.73 -2.61
CA SER A 40 16.40 -4.88 -3.52
C SER A 40 14.93 -5.28 -3.58
N LYS A 41 14.62 -6.59 -3.56
CA LYS A 41 13.22 -7.06 -3.54
C LYS A 41 12.54 -6.66 -2.23
N THR A 42 13.23 -6.78 -1.10
CA THR A 42 12.71 -6.32 0.19
C THR A 42 12.47 -4.81 0.18
N LEU A 43 13.42 -4.02 -0.32
CA LEU A 43 13.26 -2.57 -0.40
C LEU A 43 12.05 -2.16 -1.26
N ASN A 44 11.78 -2.87 -2.37
CA ASN A 44 10.61 -2.64 -3.23
C ASN A 44 9.28 -3.07 -2.60
N ALA A 45 9.31 -4.03 -1.68
CA ALA A 45 8.10 -4.62 -1.10
C ALA A 45 7.41 -3.72 -0.05
N TYR A 46 8.10 -2.66 0.40
CA TYR A 46 7.65 -1.78 1.47
C TYR A 46 7.84 -0.31 1.12
N ASP A 47 6.89 0.52 1.53
CA ASP A 47 7.12 1.95 1.76
C ASP A 47 7.83 2.09 3.12
N TRP A 48 8.95 2.82 3.19
CA TRP A 48 9.75 2.93 4.41
C TRP A 48 9.54 4.27 5.07
N HIS A 49 8.99 4.27 6.28
CA HIS A 49 8.56 5.47 6.99
C HIS A 49 9.52 5.82 8.13
N LEU A 50 9.90 7.09 8.22
CA LEU A 50 10.63 7.66 9.35
C LEU A 50 9.86 8.86 9.92
N ASP A 51 9.54 8.80 11.20
CA ASP A 51 9.04 9.95 11.94
C ASP A 51 10.23 10.87 12.30
N THR A 52 10.12 12.15 11.93
CA THR A 52 11.12 13.18 12.22
C THR A 52 10.55 14.31 13.07
N GLY A 53 9.32 14.17 13.59
CA GLY A 53 8.60 15.23 14.32
C GLY A 53 7.99 16.32 13.42
N ALA A 54 8.05 16.18 12.09
CA ALA A 54 7.33 17.04 11.16
C ALA A 54 5.87 16.57 11.02
N SER A 55 5.02 17.35 10.33
CA SER A 55 3.59 17.01 10.19
C SER A 55 3.31 15.75 9.37
N LYS A 56 4.26 15.31 8.54
CA LYS A 56 4.22 14.04 7.82
C LYS A 56 5.54 13.29 8.00
N HIS A 57 5.48 11.96 7.95
CA HIS A 57 6.67 11.11 7.93
C HIS A 57 7.49 11.38 6.66
N MET A 58 8.80 11.19 6.76
CA MET A 58 9.64 10.99 5.59
C MET A 58 9.41 9.58 5.06
N VAL A 59 9.13 9.42 3.77
CA VAL A 59 8.81 8.12 3.16
C VAL A 59 9.75 7.82 2.02
N LEU A 60 10.43 6.67 2.10
CA LEU A 60 11.25 6.15 1.01
C LEU A 60 10.44 5.16 0.19
N LYS A 61 10.52 5.28 -1.13
CA LYS A 61 9.97 4.30 -2.06
C LYS A 61 11.03 3.89 -3.06
N PHE A 62 11.04 2.61 -3.37
CA PHE A 62 11.98 1.97 -4.30
C PHE A 62 11.15 1.21 -5.32
N ASP A 63 11.27 1.52 -6.60
CA ASP A 63 10.56 0.79 -7.65
C ASP A 63 11.43 -0.27 -8.35
N ASN A 64 10.78 -1.17 -9.09
CA ASN A 64 11.45 -2.26 -9.81
C ASN A 64 12.20 -1.79 -11.07
N GLU A 65 12.08 -0.51 -11.43
CA GLU A 65 12.75 0.13 -12.58
C GLU A 65 14.02 0.88 -12.13
N GLY A 66 14.40 0.76 -10.86
CA GLY A 66 15.61 1.37 -10.32
C GLY A 66 15.44 2.86 -9.96
N ARG A 67 14.20 3.36 -9.83
CA ARG A 67 13.93 4.71 -9.32
C ARG A 67 13.60 4.69 -7.84
N PHE A 68 14.11 5.70 -7.17
CA PHE A 68 13.98 5.94 -5.75
C PHE A 68 13.39 7.32 -5.53
N SER A 69 12.51 7.43 -4.54
CA SER A 69 11.95 8.71 -4.12
C SER A 69 11.95 8.85 -2.61
N VAL A 70 12.18 10.07 -2.14
CA VAL A 70 12.02 10.49 -0.74
C VAL A 70 10.94 11.54 -0.68
N SER A 71 9.75 11.15 -0.25
CA SER A 71 8.68 12.10 0.03
C SER A 71 8.92 12.71 1.42
N THR A 72 9.03 14.03 1.47
CA THR A 72 9.08 14.79 2.71
C THR A 72 7.78 15.59 2.86
N THR A 73 7.66 16.31 3.97
CA THR A 73 6.54 17.24 4.19
C THR A 73 6.55 18.39 3.18
N CYS A 74 7.72 18.80 2.69
CA CYS A 74 7.85 19.97 1.82
C CYS A 74 8.00 19.61 0.33
N ASN A 75 9.08 18.91 0.01
CA ASN A 75 9.45 18.52 -1.34
C ASN A 75 9.61 17.01 -1.47
N THR A 76 9.71 16.54 -2.71
CA THR A 76 10.09 15.16 -3.00
C THR A 76 11.44 15.13 -3.69
N LEU A 77 12.37 14.35 -3.15
CA LEU A 77 13.65 14.05 -3.79
C LEU A 77 13.51 12.77 -4.59
N GLY A 78 14.25 12.64 -5.69
CA GLY A 78 14.28 11.44 -6.51
C GLY A 78 15.63 11.20 -7.16
N GLY A 79 15.92 9.93 -7.44
CA GLY A 79 17.16 9.51 -8.10
C GLY A 79 17.10 8.04 -8.51
N SER A 80 18.19 7.52 -9.05
CA SER A 80 18.34 6.08 -9.28
C SER A 80 18.79 5.37 -7.99
N TRP A 81 18.51 4.08 -7.86
CA TRP A 81 19.04 3.28 -6.75
C TRP A 81 19.44 1.87 -7.17
N LYS A 82 20.32 1.26 -6.38
CA LYS A 82 20.62 -0.18 -6.39
C LYS A 82 21.18 -0.59 -5.03
N VAL A 83 21.28 -1.89 -4.78
CA VAL A 83 21.99 -2.42 -3.62
C VAL A 83 23.28 -3.09 -4.07
N GLU A 84 24.41 -2.68 -3.50
CA GLU A 84 25.73 -3.28 -3.72
C GLU A 84 26.41 -3.50 -2.38
N SER A 85 26.85 -4.74 -2.08
CA SER A 85 27.63 -5.05 -0.87
C SER A 85 27.00 -4.52 0.44
N ASN A 86 25.68 -4.69 0.62
CA ASN A 86 24.89 -4.16 1.75
C ASN A 86 24.93 -2.62 1.88
N GLN A 87 25.13 -1.92 0.78
CA GLN A 87 25.01 -0.48 0.69
C GLN A 87 23.91 -0.11 -0.29
N LEU A 88 23.09 0.85 0.11
CA LEU A 88 22.15 1.52 -0.77
C LEU A 88 22.95 2.53 -1.59
N VAL A 89 23.08 2.26 -2.89
CA VAL A 89 23.77 3.16 -3.81
C VAL A 89 22.73 4.04 -4.49
N VAL A 90 22.81 5.35 -4.26
CA VAL A 90 21.88 6.35 -4.83
C VAL A 90 22.60 7.18 -5.89
N GLY A 91 21.90 7.42 -7.00
CA GLY A 91 22.39 8.26 -8.09
C GLY A 91 22.28 9.76 -7.76
N GLN A 92 22.46 10.58 -8.80
CA GLN A 92 22.23 12.02 -8.66
C GLN A 92 20.79 12.29 -8.25
N LEU A 93 20.64 13.14 -7.23
CA LEU A 93 19.34 13.55 -6.73
C LEU A 93 18.80 14.76 -7.51
N MET A 94 17.50 14.75 -7.71
CA MET A 94 16.69 15.91 -8.10
C MET A 94 15.63 16.15 -7.04
N SER A 95 15.25 17.40 -6.81
CA SER A 95 14.18 17.76 -5.86
C SER A 95 13.24 18.78 -6.48
N THR A 96 12.01 18.81 -5.99
CA THR A 96 11.10 19.95 -6.19
C THR A 96 11.58 21.16 -5.36
N MET A 97 11.06 22.36 -5.67
CA MET A 97 11.46 23.61 -5.01
C MET A 97 10.26 24.38 -4.44
N ILE A 98 9.46 23.70 -3.62
CA ILE A 98 8.35 24.28 -2.86
C ILE A 98 8.92 24.90 -1.58
N GLY A 99 8.41 26.07 -1.18
CA GLY A 99 8.73 26.68 0.11
C GLY A 99 7.74 26.26 1.19
N CYS A 100 8.24 25.90 2.38
CA CYS A 100 7.42 25.43 3.50
C CYS A 100 7.86 26.04 4.84
N ASN A 101 7.16 25.67 5.92
CA ASN A 101 7.59 26.03 7.28
C ASN A 101 8.93 25.38 7.66
N ASP A 102 9.54 25.89 8.73
CA ASP A 102 10.88 25.49 9.17
C ASP A 102 11.01 24.00 9.49
N GLN A 103 10.00 23.39 10.14
CA GLN A 103 10.05 21.96 10.48
C GLN A 103 10.07 21.08 9.22
N ALA A 104 9.25 21.43 8.21
CA ALA A 104 9.23 20.71 6.94
C ALA A 104 10.55 20.88 6.17
N MET A 105 11.11 22.09 6.17
CA MET A 105 12.41 22.40 5.56
C MET A 105 13.57 21.66 6.25
N GLN A 106 13.52 21.51 7.58
CA GLN A 106 14.51 20.73 8.34
C GLN A 106 14.46 19.23 8.00
N GLN A 107 13.26 18.67 7.86
CA GLN A 107 13.10 17.28 7.41
C GLN A 107 13.65 17.09 5.99
N GLU A 108 13.40 18.03 5.07
CA GLU A 108 13.96 17.98 3.72
C GLU A 108 15.49 18.09 3.72
N LYS A 109 16.05 19.00 4.52
CA LYS A 109 17.50 19.12 4.67
C LYS A 109 18.13 17.82 5.17
N LEU A 110 17.49 17.15 6.14
CA LEU A 110 17.91 15.83 6.61
C LEU A 110 17.88 14.80 5.47
N ALA A 111 16.81 14.76 4.67
CA ALA A 111 16.72 13.86 3.51
C ALA A 111 17.87 14.12 2.52
N GLY A 112 18.12 15.39 2.18
CA GLY A 112 19.24 15.76 1.32
C GLY A 112 20.58 15.27 1.87
N GLN A 113 20.87 15.53 3.14
CA GLN A 113 22.13 15.10 3.78
C GLN A 113 22.31 13.58 3.86
N LEU A 114 21.22 12.84 4.10
CA LEU A 114 21.27 11.38 4.19
C LEU A 114 21.53 10.75 2.82
N PHE A 115 20.89 11.28 1.76
CA PHE A 115 20.91 10.66 0.42
C PHE A 115 21.86 11.31 -0.59
N GLU A 116 22.48 12.44 -0.27
CA GLU A 116 23.61 12.99 -1.05
C GLU A 116 24.83 12.05 -1.02
N GLN A 117 24.88 11.16 -0.04
CA GLN A 117 25.87 10.09 0.05
C GLN A 117 25.60 9.02 -1.02
N LYS A 118 26.55 8.83 -1.94
CA LYS A 118 26.42 7.88 -3.05
C LYS A 118 26.24 6.43 -2.62
N ALA A 119 26.76 6.04 -1.46
CA ALA A 119 26.67 4.67 -0.94
C ALA A 119 26.45 4.71 0.57
N ILE A 120 25.30 4.20 1.02
CA ILE A 120 24.82 4.30 2.40
C ILE A 120 24.73 2.88 2.97
N PRO A 121 25.48 2.53 4.01
CA PRO A 121 25.32 1.23 4.66
C PRO A 121 23.87 1.01 5.10
N LEU A 122 23.31 -0.15 4.72
CA LEU A 122 21.96 -0.54 5.05
C LEU A 122 21.93 -1.84 5.88
N PHE A 123 20.92 -1.96 6.73
CA PHE A 123 20.59 -3.19 7.44
C PHE A 123 19.07 -3.39 7.43
N LEU A 124 18.62 -4.60 7.12
CA LEU A 124 17.21 -4.98 7.10
C LEU A 124 16.93 -5.98 8.21
N ASP A 125 15.97 -5.69 9.09
CA ASP A 125 15.36 -6.69 9.98
C ASP A 125 13.94 -7.00 9.46
N VAL A 126 13.75 -8.22 8.96
CA VAL A 126 12.51 -8.69 8.35
C VAL A 126 11.87 -9.83 9.14
N LYS A 127 12.17 -9.93 10.44
CA LYS A 127 11.54 -10.94 11.31
C LYS A 127 10.04 -10.75 11.43
N ASP A 128 9.59 -9.50 11.51
CA ASP A 128 8.18 -9.13 11.44
C ASP A 128 7.87 -8.58 10.05
N ALA A 129 7.14 -9.34 9.23
CA ALA A 129 6.75 -8.87 7.90
C ALA A 129 5.72 -7.72 7.94
N ASN A 130 5.01 -7.51 9.03
CA ASN A 130 4.03 -6.43 9.14
C ASN A 130 4.67 -5.10 9.51
N ALA A 131 5.85 -5.15 10.15
CA ALA A 131 6.62 -3.98 10.55
C ALA A 131 8.14 -4.23 10.47
N PRO A 132 8.69 -4.58 9.29
CA PRO A 132 10.13 -4.76 9.14
C PRO A 132 10.83 -3.42 9.31
N THR A 133 12.13 -3.45 9.62
CA THR A 133 12.93 -2.24 9.78
C THR A 133 14.05 -2.15 8.75
N LEU A 134 14.25 -0.95 8.21
CA LEU A 134 15.40 -0.58 7.40
C LEU A 134 16.22 0.42 8.21
N THR A 135 17.45 0.05 8.56
CA THR A 135 18.39 1.00 9.15
C THR A 135 19.34 1.52 8.08
N LEU A 136 19.42 2.83 7.94
CA LEU A 136 20.46 3.52 7.16
C LEU A 136 21.44 4.20 8.11
N MET A 137 22.73 4.09 7.81
CA MET A 137 23.78 4.72 8.61
C MET A 137 24.46 5.82 7.81
N SER A 138 24.45 7.05 8.32
CA SER A 138 25.15 8.17 7.68
C SER A 138 26.66 8.12 7.95
N SER A 139 27.41 8.90 7.17
CA SER A 139 28.87 9.03 7.29
C SER A 139 29.39 9.41 8.67
N ASN A 140 28.59 10.11 9.49
CA ASN A 140 28.92 10.46 10.88
C ASN A 140 28.56 9.35 11.91
N GLY A 141 28.09 8.18 11.46
CA GLY A 141 27.71 7.06 12.31
C GLY A 141 26.29 7.13 12.90
N GLN A 142 25.53 8.20 12.63
CA GLN A 142 24.13 8.29 13.04
C GLN A 142 23.30 7.23 12.33
N ARG A 143 22.37 6.61 13.07
CA ARG A 143 21.47 5.57 12.58
C ARG A 143 20.06 6.13 12.39
N TYR A 144 19.49 5.92 11.22
CA TYR A 144 18.10 6.25 10.90
C TYR A 144 17.33 4.96 10.67
N VAL A 145 16.33 4.70 11.52
CA VAL A 145 15.54 3.46 11.50
C VAL A 145 14.17 3.75 10.92
N PHE A 146 13.92 3.22 9.73
CA PHE A 146 12.65 3.31 9.04
C PHE A 146 11.81 2.06 9.35
N THR A 147 10.50 2.25 9.49
CA THR A 147 9.52 1.17 9.62
C THR A 147 8.85 0.93 8.27
N GLY A 148 8.85 -0.31 7.80
CA GLY A 148 8.23 -0.71 6.55
C GLY A 148 6.72 -0.88 6.68
N LYS A 149 5.97 -0.34 5.72
CA LYS A 149 4.56 -0.67 5.46
C LYS A 149 4.49 -1.38 4.10
N MET A 150 3.87 -2.56 4.04
CA MET A 150 3.78 -3.30 2.76
C MET A 150 3.16 -2.43 1.67
N THR A 151 3.74 -2.48 0.48
CA THR A 151 3.12 -1.92 -0.72
C THR A 151 1.85 -2.71 -1.08
N PRO A 152 0.86 -2.09 -1.73
CA PRO A 152 -0.32 -2.80 -2.22
C PRO A 152 0.02 -4.01 -3.11
N GLU A 153 1.04 -3.90 -3.96
CA GLU A 153 1.52 -4.98 -4.83
C GLU A 153 2.00 -6.19 -4.00
N THR A 154 2.70 -5.94 -2.90
CA THR A 154 3.15 -6.98 -1.96
C THR A 154 1.96 -7.57 -1.20
N LYS A 155 1.10 -6.70 -0.66
CA LYS A 155 -0.06 -7.08 0.16
C LYS A 155 -1.05 -7.96 -0.61
N TYR A 156 -1.35 -7.60 -1.85
CA TYR A 156 -2.32 -8.32 -2.68
C TYR A 156 -1.69 -9.36 -3.62
N GLN A 157 -0.35 -9.43 -3.67
CA GLN A 157 0.42 -10.43 -4.43
C GLN A 157 0.01 -10.53 -5.92
N GLY A 158 -0.19 -9.39 -6.56
CA GLY A 158 -0.68 -9.32 -7.93
C GLY A 158 -0.44 -7.94 -8.54
N GLN A 159 -0.47 -7.89 -9.88
CA GLN A 159 -0.44 -6.62 -10.58
C GLN A 159 -1.80 -5.93 -10.48
N ALA A 160 -1.77 -4.63 -10.24
CA ALA A 160 -2.97 -3.81 -10.27
C ALA A 160 -3.49 -3.64 -11.70
N GLU A 161 -4.80 -3.77 -11.85
CA GLU A 161 -5.49 -3.15 -12.96
C GLU A 161 -5.65 -1.66 -12.67
N THR A 162 -5.35 -0.81 -13.66
CA THR A 162 -5.60 0.63 -13.52
C THR A 162 -6.98 0.94 -14.06
N ILE A 163 -7.86 1.43 -13.19
CA ILE A 163 -9.20 1.88 -13.56
C ILE A 163 -9.35 3.37 -13.25
N PHE A 164 -10.35 3.99 -13.87
CA PHE A 164 -10.70 5.37 -13.61
C PHE A 164 -12.14 5.45 -13.14
N LEU A 165 -12.36 6.14 -12.03
CA LEU A 165 -13.68 6.35 -11.46
C LEU A 165 -13.96 7.85 -11.46
N GLU A 166 -15.05 8.25 -12.10
CA GLU A 166 -15.66 9.54 -11.81
C GLU A 166 -16.47 9.41 -10.52
N ILE A 167 -16.21 10.31 -9.58
CA ILE A 167 -16.83 10.37 -8.26
C ILE A 167 -17.78 11.56 -8.22
N SER A 168 -19.04 11.28 -7.89
CA SER A 168 -20.03 12.31 -7.63
C SER A 168 -19.69 13.07 -6.35
N PRO A 169 -19.95 14.39 -6.30
CA PRO A 169 -19.87 15.11 -5.03
C PRO A 169 -20.92 14.67 -4.01
N GLN A 170 -22.00 14.03 -4.45
CA GLN A 170 -23.03 13.51 -3.57
C GLN A 170 -22.81 12.03 -3.26
N THR A 171 -22.95 11.67 -1.99
CA THR A 171 -23.05 10.28 -1.53
C THR A 171 -24.52 9.87 -1.34
N LYS A 172 -24.76 8.57 -1.18
CA LYS A 172 -26.10 8.03 -0.91
C LYS A 172 -26.05 6.96 0.17
N SER A 173 -27.08 6.92 1.00
CA SER A 173 -27.29 5.79 1.91
C SER A 173 -27.44 4.49 1.12
N CYS A 174 -26.79 3.44 1.60
CA CYS A 174 -26.78 2.13 0.98
C CYS A 174 -26.60 1.05 2.05
N THR A 175 -26.91 -0.19 1.70
CA THR A 175 -26.72 -1.34 2.60
C THR A 175 -25.84 -2.35 1.90
N GLY A 176 -24.64 -2.57 2.44
CA GLY A 176 -23.78 -3.71 2.09
C GLY A 176 -23.92 -4.78 3.17
N VAL A 177 -22.82 -5.09 3.85
CA VAL A 177 -22.83 -5.91 5.08
C VAL A 177 -23.59 -5.21 6.22
N ALA A 178 -23.51 -3.88 6.26
CA ALA A 178 -24.26 -3.04 7.17
C ALA A 178 -24.77 -1.79 6.44
N ALA A 179 -25.69 -1.04 7.08
CA ALA A 179 -26.09 0.27 6.60
C ALA A 179 -24.90 1.23 6.64
N GLN A 180 -24.66 1.92 5.52
CA GLN A 180 -23.52 2.82 5.34
C GLN A 180 -23.84 3.94 4.33
N THR A 181 -22.88 4.82 4.12
CA THR A 181 -22.94 5.87 3.10
C THR A 181 -21.98 5.52 1.97
N CYS A 182 -22.51 5.28 0.76
CA CYS A 182 -21.75 4.91 -0.42
C CYS A 182 -21.40 6.13 -1.27
N LEU A 183 -20.25 6.07 -1.94
CA LEU A 183 -19.96 6.96 -3.07
C LEU A 183 -20.88 6.63 -4.23
N GLN A 184 -21.16 7.63 -5.08
CA GLN A 184 -21.74 7.40 -6.39
C GLN A 184 -20.63 7.52 -7.43
N VAL A 185 -20.45 6.47 -8.24
CA VAL A 185 -19.32 6.37 -9.17
C VAL A 185 -19.78 6.01 -10.59
N LYS A 186 -18.96 6.39 -11.57
CA LYS A 186 -18.99 5.86 -12.93
C LYS A 186 -17.60 5.37 -13.31
N GLU A 187 -17.50 4.14 -13.77
CA GLU A 187 -16.24 3.67 -14.36
C GLU A 187 -16.09 4.27 -15.77
N ILE A 188 -14.93 4.89 -16.00
CA ILE A 188 -14.61 5.56 -17.26
C ILE A 188 -13.46 4.86 -17.96
N LYS A 189 -13.45 4.94 -19.29
CA LYS A 189 -12.35 4.50 -20.14
C LYS A 189 -11.95 5.62 -21.08
N TYR A 190 -10.66 5.70 -21.39
CA TYR A 190 -10.17 6.60 -22.43
C TYR A 190 -9.99 5.77 -23.71
N ASN A 191 -10.56 6.24 -24.81
CA ASN A 191 -10.35 5.60 -26.10
C ASN A 191 -8.95 5.92 -26.68
N GLU A 192 -8.63 5.40 -27.86
CA GLU A 192 -7.33 5.58 -28.52
C GLU A 192 -6.99 7.06 -28.81
N GLN A 193 -8.01 7.92 -28.91
CA GLN A 193 -7.87 9.36 -29.10
C GLN A 193 -7.78 10.13 -27.77
N GLY A 194 -7.75 9.43 -26.63
CA GLY A 194 -7.73 10.03 -25.30
C GLY A 194 -9.06 10.65 -24.86
N LEU A 195 -10.17 10.36 -25.55
CA LEU A 195 -11.49 10.86 -25.19
C LEU A 195 -12.14 9.97 -24.12
N LYS A 196 -12.75 10.63 -23.13
CA LYS A 196 -13.50 10.00 -22.05
C LYS A 196 -14.74 9.30 -22.59
N THR A 197 -14.88 8.03 -22.24
CA THR A 197 -16.05 7.20 -22.52
C THR A 197 -16.55 6.57 -21.23
N TYR A 198 -17.86 6.33 -21.15
CA TYR A 198 -18.49 5.73 -19.99
C TYR A 198 -18.93 4.32 -20.34
N GLN A 199 -18.63 3.36 -19.48
CA GLN A 199 -19.17 2.01 -19.62
C GLN A 199 -20.68 1.99 -19.34
N ASP A 200 -21.13 2.79 -18.37
CA ASP A 200 -22.55 3.06 -18.09
C ASP A 200 -22.75 4.57 -17.90
N GLN A 201 -23.80 5.10 -18.53
CA GLN A 201 -24.18 6.51 -18.40
C GLN A 201 -24.86 6.81 -17.06
N ASN A 202 -25.28 5.78 -16.31
CA ASN A 202 -25.90 5.91 -15.00
C ASN A 202 -24.87 5.85 -13.87
N TRP A 203 -25.17 6.53 -12.77
CA TRP A 203 -24.38 6.43 -11.55
C TRP A 203 -24.63 5.10 -10.85
N SER A 204 -23.57 4.43 -10.42
CA SER A 204 -23.64 3.24 -9.58
C SER A 204 -23.21 3.56 -8.15
N LEU A 205 -23.75 2.84 -7.17
CA LEU A 205 -23.28 2.93 -5.79
C LEU A 205 -21.98 2.13 -5.64
N PHE A 206 -21.00 2.73 -4.98
CA PHE A 206 -19.74 2.07 -4.65
C PHE A 206 -19.77 1.65 -3.17
N TYR A 207 -19.89 0.34 -2.95
CA TYR A 207 -20.09 -0.26 -1.64
C TYR A 207 -18.78 -0.55 -0.89
N ASP A 208 -17.66 -0.49 -1.61
CA ASP A 208 -16.32 -0.73 -1.09
C ASP A 208 -15.65 0.57 -0.62
N THR A 209 -14.46 0.45 -0.03
CA THR A 209 -13.59 1.59 0.28
C THR A 209 -12.44 1.68 -0.71
N ILE A 210 -11.91 2.90 -0.87
CA ILE A 210 -10.71 3.14 -1.68
C ILE A 210 -9.61 3.61 -0.73
N GLU A 211 -8.60 2.77 -0.49
CA GLU A 211 -7.49 3.09 0.42
C GLU A 211 -6.77 4.36 -0.06
N GLY A 212 -6.61 5.34 0.83
CA GLY A 212 -5.94 6.62 0.54
C GLY A 212 -6.81 7.68 -0.15
N TYR A 213 -8.08 7.38 -0.45
CA TYR A 213 -9.02 8.37 -0.99
C TYR A 213 -9.86 9.00 0.14
N THR A 214 -9.98 10.32 0.10
CA THR A 214 -10.92 11.08 0.94
C THR A 214 -11.91 11.81 0.04
N HIS A 215 -13.20 11.53 0.22
CA HIS A 215 -14.27 12.17 -0.54
C HIS A 215 -14.38 13.65 -0.18
N SER A 216 -14.65 14.48 -1.19
CA SER A 216 -14.96 15.90 -1.03
C SER A 216 -16.36 16.18 -1.59
N PRO A 217 -17.30 16.70 -0.77
CA PRO A 217 -18.64 17.03 -1.24
C PRO A 217 -18.69 18.31 -2.09
N ASN A 218 -17.56 19.03 -2.20
CA ASN A 218 -17.46 20.33 -2.86
C ASN A 218 -16.95 20.22 -4.30
N GLU A 219 -16.56 19.04 -4.74
CA GLU A 219 -16.02 18.83 -6.08
C GLU A 219 -16.45 17.49 -6.65
N ARG A 220 -16.54 17.45 -7.97
CA ARG A 220 -16.56 16.23 -8.76
C ARG A 220 -15.13 15.90 -9.13
N GLN A 221 -14.76 14.63 -9.04
CA GLN A 221 -13.40 14.20 -9.32
C GLN A 221 -13.40 13.02 -10.28
N ILE A 222 -12.41 12.98 -11.16
CA ILE A 222 -12.01 11.74 -11.83
C ILE A 222 -10.73 11.27 -11.13
N ILE A 223 -10.77 10.07 -10.59
CA ILE A 223 -9.63 9.47 -9.90
C ILE A 223 -9.13 8.25 -10.67
N ARG A 224 -7.81 8.08 -10.69
CA ARG A 224 -7.15 6.84 -11.09
C ARG A 224 -7.02 5.96 -9.86
N VAL A 225 -7.40 4.69 -10.00
CA VAL A 225 -7.42 3.70 -8.92
C VAL A 225 -6.69 2.45 -9.36
N LYS A 226 -5.86 1.91 -8.48
CA LYS A 226 -5.25 0.59 -8.61
C LYS A 226 -6.21 -0.45 -8.02
N ARG A 227 -6.79 -1.29 -8.88
CA ARG A 227 -7.68 -2.40 -8.52
C ARG A 227 -6.88 -3.70 -8.47
N TYR A 228 -6.85 -4.32 -7.29
CA TYR A 228 -6.19 -5.60 -7.06
C TYR A 228 -7.23 -6.69 -6.87
N THR A 229 -6.98 -7.89 -7.41
CA THR A 229 -7.80 -9.06 -7.12
C THR A 229 -7.36 -9.67 -5.79
N ILE A 230 -8.29 -9.82 -4.84
CA ILE A 230 -8.02 -10.46 -3.54
C ILE A 230 -8.06 -11.98 -3.73
N LYS A 231 -7.01 -12.67 -3.29
CA LYS A 231 -6.99 -14.14 -3.24
C LYS A 231 -7.84 -14.60 -2.05
N ASN A 232 -8.81 -15.48 -2.29
CA ASN A 232 -9.70 -16.04 -1.26
C ASN A 232 -10.40 -14.97 -0.39
N PRO A 233 -11.23 -14.08 -0.99
CA PRO A 233 -11.96 -13.08 -0.22
C PRO A 233 -12.92 -13.75 0.77
N ALA A 234 -13.18 -13.10 1.90
CA ALA A 234 -14.24 -13.53 2.81
C ALA A 234 -15.62 -13.47 2.11
N ALA A 235 -16.60 -14.26 2.57
CA ALA A 235 -17.90 -14.40 1.89
C ALA A 235 -18.61 -13.07 1.61
N ASP A 236 -18.50 -12.10 2.53
CA ASP A 236 -19.13 -10.78 2.44
C ASP A 236 -18.17 -9.67 1.99
N GLN A 237 -16.96 -10.04 1.55
CA GLN A 237 -15.95 -9.11 1.07
C GLN A 237 -15.97 -9.05 -0.46
N SER A 238 -15.76 -7.85 -1.01
CA SER A 238 -15.50 -7.69 -2.43
C SER A 238 -14.30 -8.54 -2.88
N LYS A 239 -14.38 -9.05 -4.11
CA LYS A 239 -13.24 -9.75 -4.74
C LYS A 239 -12.09 -8.81 -5.09
N TYR A 240 -12.27 -7.50 -4.89
CA TYR A 240 -11.31 -6.46 -5.25
C TYR A 240 -10.92 -5.61 -4.05
N ALA A 241 -9.66 -5.18 -4.05
CA ALA A 241 -9.17 -4.06 -3.24
C ALA A 241 -8.87 -2.87 -4.14
N TYR A 242 -9.17 -1.67 -3.67
CA TYR A 242 -9.01 -0.43 -4.40
C TYR A 242 -8.06 0.49 -3.67
N VAL A 243 -7.01 0.95 -4.34
CA VAL A 243 -6.05 1.91 -3.80
C VAL A 243 -6.03 3.14 -4.68
N TYR A 244 -6.22 4.30 -4.06
CA TYR A 244 -6.14 5.58 -4.73
C TYR A 244 -4.73 5.83 -5.24
N ASP A 245 -4.62 6.21 -6.51
CA ASP A 245 -3.35 6.58 -7.14
C ASP A 245 -3.25 8.10 -7.23
N MET A 246 -4.19 8.73 -7.95
CA MET A 246 -4.23 10.19 -8.08
C MET A 246 -5.59 10.69 -8.59
N ALA A 247 -5.84 11.99 -8.40
CA ALA A 247 -6.92 12.71 -9.07
C ALA A 247 -6.40 13.17 -10.42
N VAL A 248 -7.11 12.78 -11.48
CA VAL A 248 -6.81 13.12 -12.88
C VAL A 248 -7.52 14.41 -13.26
N GLU A 249 -8.72 14.62 -12.73
CA GLU A 249 -9.53 15.81 -12.97
C GLU A 249 -10.27 16.19 -11.69
N ARG A 250 -10.43 17.50 -11.47
CA ARG A 250 -11.22 18.06 -10.38
C ARG A 250 -12.05 19.22 -10.91
N GLU A 251 -13.35 19.18 -10.64
CA GLU A 251 -14.31 20.22 -11.00
C GLU A 251 -15.04 20.67 -9.73
N ALA A 252 -14.84 21.93 -9.33
CA ALA A 252 -15.54 22.52 -8.20
C ALA A 252 -17.03 22.65 -8.49
N ILE A 253 -17.88 22.42 -7.49
CA ILE A 253 -19.30 22.73 -7.61
C ILE A 253 -19.48 24.25 -7.51
N LYS A 254 -20.33 24.80 -8.36
CA LYS A 254 -20.64 26.23 -8.36
C LYS A 254 -21.07 26.69 -6.95
N GLY A 255 -20.28 27.58 -6.34
CA GLY A 255 -20.53 28.15 -5.01
C GLY A 255 -19.76 27.52 -3.84
N SER A 256 -18.77 26.65 -4.09
CA SER A 256 -18.01 25.93 -3.06
C SER A 256 -16.59 26.46 -2.78
N LEU A 257 -16.22 27.63 -3.33
CA LEU A 257 -14.93 28.30 -3.15
C LEU A 257 -15.12 29.65 -2.45
#